data_AF-A0A8B6DCY1-F1
#
_entry.id   AF-A0A8B6DCY1-F1
#
_cell.length_a   1.000
_cell.length_b   1.000
_cell.length_c   1.000
_cell.angle_alpha   90.00
_cell.angle_beta   90.00
_cell.angle_gamma   90.00
#
_symmetry.space_group_name_H-M   'P 1'
#
loop_
_entity.id
_entity.type
_entity.pdbx_description
1 polymer ?
#
loop_
_entity_poly.entity_id
_entity_poly.type
_entity_poly.pdbx_seq_one_letter_code
_entity_poly.pdbx_strand_id
1 'polypeptide(L)'
;MTTPVQKRPCIESNRIQSVRNMVLCVLSAEVRQRHEPLYCVDVLDKSGQSGTLWKNVLKDQIHVTIADREIDDSLKSNLDTYSLKSRDLPLDINRIPGDPMEPQHVNEIFTAKCSANVVLHMEAFDFINMNPNQHLVNVLDSAAMNLKHNGILCVSSTDISSKFTRTAHVIHRHYGASVIKTSYMKELALRIVIANIVRSCAKCNKGIDVLLSVCANDNFLIVVRILRGAKEGDSCVNKIVPVLHCQICEERVFHPNTLSPQEDPYSLLPCSCNKNNPGKTAVILGPAWSGKLFNVSFLESMLHGCKDMDWNFSDSFSIETLMEEAKCPKCSLPEDNSEEPDQKKTKLSPPEEPMPPFYYNLHGMKLKSVEHPKFSRLLEYLRQDGYKCSRTHLDVYGVRTNATLKQITDIMYKYCKQKS
;
A
#
# COMPACT_ATOMS: atom_id res chain seq x y z
N MET A 1 36.87 1.16 40.37
CA MET A 1 36.79 0.33 39.14
C MET A 1 35.34 0.25 38.74
N THR A 2 34.89 1.22 37.95
CA THR A 2 33.51 1.30 37.43
C THR A 2 33.46 0.54 36.12
N THR A 3 32.64 -0.51 36.09
CA THR A 3 32.34 -1.32 34.91
C THR A 3 31.78 -0.43 33.78
N PRO A 4 32.27 -0.57 32.54
CA PRO A 4 31.76 0.22 31.43
C PRO A 4 30.33 -0.24 31.12
N VAL A 5 29.40 0.71 31.20
CA VAL A 5 28.02 0.55 30.73
C VAL A 5 28.07 0.17 29.26
N GLN A 6 27.63 -1.06 28.94
CA GLN A 6 27.40 -1.50 27.56
C GLN A 6 26.46 -0.50 26.89
N LYS A 7 27.00 0.24 25.91
CA LYS A 7 26.18 1.04 25.00
C LYS A 7 25.23 0.07 24.28
N ARG A 8 23.92 0.26 24.48
CA ARG A 8 22.88 -0.39 23.68
C ARG A 8 23.20 -0.21 22.20
N PRO A 9 23.10 -1.27 21.37
CA PRO A 9 23.30 -1.14 19.94
C PRO A 9 22.27 -0.16 19.35
N CYS A 10 22.72 0.53 18.31
CA CYS A 10 22.08 1.66 17.64
C CYS A 10 20.54 1.59 17.61
N ILE A 11 19.88 2.56 18.24
CA ILE A 11 18.43 2.78 18.12
C ILE A 11 18.17 3.23 16.69
N GLU A 12 17.94 2.28 15.78
CA GLU A 12 17.17 2.58 14.59
C GLU A 12 15.79 3.11 15.02
N SER A 13 15.34 4.18 14.39
CA SER A 13 14.18 4.91 14.88
C SER A 13 12.93 4.01 14.87
N ASN A 14 12.09 4.13 15.90
CA ASN A 14 10.79 3.45 16.05
C ASN A 14 9.92 3.48 14.77
N ARG A 15 10.21 4.37 13.81
CA ARG A 15 9.50 4.55 12.54
C ARG A 15 9.63 3.41 11.54
N ILE A 16 10.75 2.67 11.50
CA ILE A 16 10.96 1.55 10.54
C ILE A 16 10.43 0.24 11.13
N GLN A 17 10.31 0.15 12.46
CA GLN A 17 9.81 -1.03 13.15
C GLN A 17 8.36 -1.35 12.77
N SER A 18 7.49 -0.34 12.67
CA SER A 18 6.08 -0.54 12.30
C SER A 18 5.91 -1.20 10.94
N VAL A 19 6.68 -0.74 9.94
CA VAL A 19 6.65 -1.31 8.58
C VAL A 19 7.17 -2.75 8.58
N ARG A 20 8.27 -3.03 9.29
CA ARG A 20 8.83 -4.38 9.42
C ARG A 20 7.86 -5.37 10.06
N ASN A 21 7.21 -4.96 11.15
CA ASN A 21 6.20 -5.77 11.82
C ASN A 21 5.02 -6.06 10.87
N MET A 22 4.59 -5.06 10.10
CA MET A 22 3.53 -5.25 9.11
C MET A 22 3.91 -6.25 8.01
N VAL A 23 5.16 -6.21 7.52
CA VAL A 23 5.68 -7.20 6.56
C VAL A 23 5.66 -8.62 7.15
N LEU A 24 6.06 -8.80 8.42
CA LEU A 24 5.97 -10.11 9.06
C LEU A 24 4.51 -10.58 9.22
N CYS A 25 3.56 -9.69 9.51
CA CYS A 25 2.15 -10.06 9.56
C CYS A 25 1.59 -10.45 8.19
N VAL A 26 2.02 -9.81 7.11
CA VAL A 26 1.70 -10.23 5.73
C VAL A 26 2.24 -11.63 5.48
N LEU A 27 3.51 -11.87 5.80
CA LEU A 27 4.14 -13.18 5.59
C LEU A 27 3.47 -14.28 6.42
N SER A 28 3.15 -14.00 7.68
CA SER A 28 2.43 -14.91 8.58
C SER A 28 1.01 -15.22 8.06
N ALA A 29 0.33 -14.27 7.43
CA ALA A 29 -0.97 -14.50 6.80
C ALA A 29 -0.85 -15.39 5.55
N GLU A 30 0.18 -15.18 4.72
CA GLU A 30 0.40 -15.98 3.51
C GLU A 30 0.81 -17.42 3.85
N VAL A 31 1.67 -17.62 4.84
CA VAL A 31 2.08 -18.97 5.29
C VAL A 31 0.87 -19.81 5.71
N ARG A 32 -0.11 -19.22 6.41
CA ARG A 32 -1.35 -19.93 6.80
C ARG A 32 -2.19 -20.42 5.61
N GLN A 33 -2.06 -19.76 4.45
CA GLN A 33 -2.80 -20.10 3.24
C GLN A 33 -2.08 -21.14 2.38
N ARG A 34 -0.87 -21.57 2.78
CA ARG A 34 0.03 -22.40 1.98
C ARG A 34 0.41 -23.67 2.73
N HIS A 35 0.48 -24.78 2.01
CA HIS A 35 0.87 -26.09 2.59
C HIS A 35 2.38 -26.33 2.54
N GLU A 36 3.07 -25.67 1.62
CA GLU A 36 4.51 -25.82 1.41
C GLU A 36 5.28 -24.64 2.00
N PRO A 37 6.50 -24.85 2.51
CA PRO A 37 7.35 -23.76 2.96
C PRO A 37 7.63 -22.74 1.85
N LEU A 38 7.58 -21.45 2.22
CA LEU A 38 7.79 -20.37 1.26
C LEU A 38 9.26 -20.01 1.13
N TYR A 39 9.74 -19.79 -0.10
CA TYR A 39 11.06 -19.22 -0.34
C TYR A 39 10.95 -17.69 -0.34
N CYS A 40 11.53 -17.08 0.68
CA CYS A 40 11.49 -15.65 0.94
C CYS A 40 12.85 -15.03 0.67
N VAL A 41 12.87 -13.83 0.10
CA VAL A 41 14.08 -13.01 -0.02
C VAL A 41 13.86 -11.62 0.55
N ASP A 42 14.84 -11.17 1.34
CA ASP A 42 14.96 -9.81 1.83
C ASP A 42 16.12 -9.15 1.09
N VAL A 43 15.80 -8.23 0.17
CA VAL A 43 16.80 -7.52 -0.62
C VAL A 43 17.00 -6.10 -0.12
N LEU A 44 18.23 -5.61 -0.20
CA LEU A 44 18.63 -4.25 0.19
C LEU A 44 18.57 -4.00 1.72
N ASP A 45 18.58 -5.06 2.52
CA ASP A 45 18.74 -5.01 3.98
C ASP A 45 20.12 -5.56 4.38
N LYS A 46 21.10 -4.66 4.54
CA LYS A 46 22.47 -4.99 4.95
C LYS A 46 22.55 -5.67 6.33
N SER A 47 21.62 -5.32 7.21
CA SER A 47 21.58 -5.81 8.60
C SER A 47 20.88 -7.16 8.71
N GLY A 48 20.05 -7.50 7.72
CA GLY A 48 19.21 -8.68 7.71
C GLY A 48 18.19 -8.73 8.85
N GLN A 49 17.83 -7.58 9.42
CA GLN A 49 16.98 -7.54 10.60
C GLN A 49 15.57 -8.05 10.31
N SER A 50 15.03 -7.81 9.11
CA SER A 50 13.70 -8.32 8.75
C SER A 50 13.75 -9.83 8.50
N GLY A 51 14.66 -10.29 7.63
CA GLY A 51 14.83 -11.72 7.33
C GLY A 51 15.12 -12.60 8.57
N THR A 52 15.99 -12.16 9.47
CA THR A 52 16.32 -12.92 10.69
C THR A 52 15.12 -13.00 11.65
N LEU A 53 14.36 -11.91 11.80
CA LEU A 53 13.12 -11.90 12.56
C LEU A 53 12.09 -12.88 11.99
N TRP A 54 11.90 -12.90 10.66
CA TRP A 54 10.96 -13.83 10.04
C TRP A 54 11.35 -15.28 10.31
N LYS A 55 12.63 -15.63 10.15
CA LYS A 55 13.12 -16.99 10.39
C LYS A 55 12.91 -17.41 11.84
N ASN A 56 13.19 -16.52 12.79
CA ASN A 56 12.97 -16.80 14.21
C ASN A 56 11.49 -17.07 14.55
N VAL A 57 10.57 -16.33 13.94
CA VAL A 57 9.13 -16.45 14.22
C VAL A 57 8.50 -17.62 13.48
N LEU A 58 8.79 -17.79 12.19
CA LEU A 58 8.10 -18.74 11.30
C LEU A 58 8.86 -20.05 11.09
N LYS A 59 10.14 -20.12 11.44
CA LYS A 59 10.95 -21.35 11.53
C LYS A 59 10.99 -22.16 10.22
N ASP A 60 10.46 -23.37 10.24
CA ASP A 60 10.41 -24.35 9.14
C ASP A 60 9.35 -24.03 8.08
N GLN A 61 8.41 -23.15 8.38
CA GLN A 61 7.39 -22.71 7.43
C GLN A 61 7.95 -21.82 6.31
N ILE A 62 9.20 -21.33 6.46
CA ILE A 62 9.84 -20.47 5.46
C ILE A 62 11.34 -20.80 5.30
N HIS A 63 11.83 -20.51 4.10
CA HIS A 63 13.25 -20.43 3.78
C HIS A 63 13.59 -18.97 3.50
N VAL A 64 14.62 -18.42 4.16
CA VAL A 64 14.95 -16.99 4.10
C VAL A 64 16.29 -16.80 3.42
N THR A 65 16.33 -15.93 2.42
CA THR A 65 17.55 -15.44 1.78
C THR A 65 17.72 -13.95 2.06
N ILE A 66 18.90 -13.54 2.54
CA ILE A 66 19.25 -12.14 2.75
C ILE A 66 20.27 -11.74 1.69
N ALA A 67 19.96 -10.71 0.91
CA ALA A 67 20.79 -10.31 -0.23
C ALA A 67 21.08 -8.81 -0.27
N ASP A 68 22.37 -8.48 -0.21
CA ASP A 68 22.90 -7.13 -0.40
C ASP A 68 24.31 -7.20 -1.01
N ARG A 69 24.76 -6.09 -1.62
CA ARG A 69 26.14 -5.95 -2.10
C ARG A 69 27.13 -6.01 -0.95
N GLU A 70 26.73 -5.47 0.19
CA GLU A 70 27.52 -5.42 1.42
C GLU A 70 26.72 -6.03 2.55
N ILE A 71 27.25 -7.12 3.12
CA ILE A 71 26.74 -7.70 4.35
C ILE A 71 27.59 -7.11 5.48
N ASP A 72 26.93 -6.41 6.40
CA ASP A 72 27.58 -5.73 7.53
C ASP A 72 27.74 -6.70 8.73
N ASP A 73 28.66 -6.38 9.65
CA ASP A 73 28.88 -7.15 10.88
C ASP A 73 27.63 -7.16 11.79
N SER A 74 26.70 -6.22 11.58
CA SER A 74 25.38 -6.22 12.21
C SER A 74 24.57 -7.48 11.90
N LEU A 75 24.74 -8.11 10.73
CA LEU A 75 24.09 -9.38 10.42
C LEU A 75 24.50 -10.47 11.41
N LYS A 76 25.80 -10.57 11.73
CA LYS A 76 26.31 -11.58 12.69
C LYS A 76 25.66 -11.40 14.05
N SER A 77 25.60 -10.16 14.54
CA SER A 77 24.93 -9.84 15.81
C SER A 77 23.45 -10.24 15.81
N ASN A 78 22.74 -10.05 14.69
CA ASN A 78 21.33 -10.43 14.56
C ASN A 78 21.16 -11.96 14.50
N LEU A 79 22.07 -12.66 13.81
CA LEU A 79 22.09 -14.12 13.78
C LEU A 79 22.34 -14.72 15.17
N ASP A 80 23.32 -14.19 15.90
CA ASP A 80 23.65 -14.64 17.25
C ASP A 80 22.47 -14.43 18.22
N THR A 81 21.76 -13.30 18.09
CA THR A 81 20.57 -12.98 18.90
C THR A 81 19.50 -14.07 18.79
N TYR A 82 19.34 -14.67 17.62
CA TYR A 82 18.35 -15.70 17.35
C TYR A 82 18.94 -17.12 17.23
N SER A 83 20.24 -17.29 17.53
CA SER A 83 20.96 -18.57 17.37
C SER A 83 20.85 -19.17 15.97
N LEU A 84 20.86 -18.32 14.94
CA LEU A 84 20.80 -18.69 13.53
C LEU A 84 22.19 -18.84 12.92
N LYS A 85 22.30 -19.67 11.89
CA LYS A 85 23.51 -19.83 11.06
C LYS A 85 23.23 -19.33 9.65
N SER A 86 24.23 -18.74 9.01
CA SER A 86 24.19 -18.39 7.59
C SER A 86 24.96 -19.40 6.75
N ARG A 87 24.42 -19.68 5.56
CA ARG A 87 25.08 -20.41 4.48
C ARG A 87 24.95 -19.61 3.19
N ASP A 88 25.98 -19.58 2.35
CA ASP A 88 25.89 -18.86 1.09
C ASP A 88 24.91 -19.55 0.13
N LEU A 89 24.07 -18.75 -0.53
CA LEU A 89 23.21 -19.22 -1.61
C LEU A 89 24.09 -19.50 -2.84
N PRO A 90 24.14 -20.76 -3.34
CA PRO A 90 24.89 -21.06 -4.55
C PRO A 90 24.14 -20.50 -5.77
N LEU A 91 24.57 -19.34 -6.25
CA LEU A 91 24.04 -18.75 -7.48
C LEU A 91 24.65 -19.47 -8.70
N ASP A 92 23.83 -20.23 -9.42
CA ASP A 92 24.20 -20.92 -10.66
C ASP A 92 23.55 -20.24 -11.87
N ILE A 93 24.37 -19.82 -12.83
CA ILE A 93 23.93 -19.16 -14.06
C ILE A 93 23.16 -20.10 -15.00
N ASN A 94 23.36 -21.41 -14.87
CA ASN A 94 22.68 -22.40 -15.71
C ASN A 94 21.33 -22.82 -15.15
N ARG A 95 21.03 -22.43 -13.90
CA ARG A 95 19.77 -22.75 -13.25
C ARG A 95 18.62 -21.96 -13.87
N ILE A 96 17.48 -22.61 -14.02
CA ILE A 96 16.26 -21.96 -14.52
C ILE A 96 15.54 -21.33 -13.32
N PRO A 97 15.28 -20.00 -13.32
CA PRO A 97 14.55 -19.36 -12.24
C PRO A 97 13.16 -19.99 -12.05
N GLY A 98 12.91 -20.54 -10.85
CA GLY A 98 11.66 -21.23 -10.53
C GLY A 98 11.81 -22.73 -10.31
N ASP A 99 12.95 -23.33 -10.68
CA ASP A 99 13.29 -24.69 -10.26
C ASP A 99 13.29 -24.79 -8.72
N PRO A 100 13.05 -25.97 -8.13
CA PRO A 100 13.12 -26.15 -6.68
C PRO A 100 14.46 -25.67 -6.11
N MET A 101 14.41 -24.82 -5.09
CA MET A 101 15.58 -24.39 -4.33
C MET A 101 15.94 -25.43 -3.25
N GLU A 102 17.17 -25.40 -2.78
CA GLU A 102 17.57 -26.23 -1.63
C GLU A 102 16.81 -25.80 -0.36
N PRO A 103 16.25 -26.75 0.42
CA PRO A 103 15.62 -26.42 1.68
C PRO A 103 16.66 -26.01 2.73
N GLN A 104 16.22 -25.21 3.70
CA GLN A 104 17.01 -24.78 4.84
C GLN A 104 16.59 -25.49 6.12
N HIS A 105 17.53 -25.69 7.03
CA HIS A 105 17.21 -26.10 8.40
C HIS A 105 16.47 -24.99 9.17
N VAL A 106 15.91 -25.36 10.33
CA VAL A 106 15.13 -24.45 11.20
C VAL A 106 15.94 -23.23 11.64
N ASN A 107 17.23 -23.44 11.95
CA ASN A 107 18.12 -22.39 12.44
C ASN A 107 19.10 -21.92 11.36
N GLU A 108 18.71 -22.00 10.10
CA GLU A 108 19.57 -21.66 8.96
C GLU A 108 18.89 -20.63 8.06
N ILE A 109 19.69 -19.69 7.56
CA ILE A 109 19.33 -18.75 6.51
C ILE A 109 20.34 -18.79 5.37
N PHE A 110 19.94 -18.35 4.19
CA PHE A 110 20.85 -18.09 3.09
C PHE A 110 21.32 -16.64 3.03
N THR A 111 22.57 -16.46 2.65
CA THR A 111 23.17 -15.15 2.37
C THR A 111 23.61 -15.10 0.91
N ALA A 112 23.32 -13.99 0.22
CA ALA A 112 23.78 -13.75 -1.14
C ALA A 112 24.45 -12.38 -1.22
N LYS A 113 25.79 -12.38 -1.28
CA LYS A 113 26.58 -11.15 -1.41
C LYS A 113 26.59 -10.66 -2.86
N CYS A 114 25.47 -10.11 -3.31
CA CYS A 114 25.31 -9.60 -4.67
C CYS A 114 24.28 -8.47 -4.72
N SER A 115 24.22 -7.76 -5.85
CA SER A 115 23.19 -6.75 -6.06
C SER A 115 21.81 -7.39 -6.11
N ALA A 116 20.78 -6.72 -5.57
CA ALA A 116 19.39 -7.20 -5.63
C ALA A 116 18.95 -7.62 -7.05
N ASN A 117 19.36 -6.86 -8.07
CA ASN A 117 19.11 -7.20 -9.47
C ASN A 117 19.62 -8.60 -9.87
N VAL A 118 20.79 -9.01 -9.39
CA VAL A 118 21.40 -10.30 -9.75
C VAL A 118 20.59 -11.44 -9.16
N VAL A 119 20.36 -11.44 -7.84
CA VAL A 119 19.62 -12.51 -7.17
C VAL A 119 18.18 -12.63 -7.69
N LEU A 120 17.51 -11.50 -7.98
CA LEU A 120 16.14 -11.49 -8.51
C LEU A 120 16.06 -11.95 -9.98
N HIS A 121 17.15 -11.80 -10.75
CA HIS A 121 17.24 -12.33 -12.12
C HIS A 121 17.62 -13.81 -12.18
N MET A 122 18.39 -14.29 -11.21
CA MET A 122 18.86 -15.68 -11.17
C MET A 122 17.87 -16.62 -10.47
N GLU A 123 17.05 -16.09 -9.56
CA GLU A 123 16.18 -16.89 -8.71
C GLU A 123 14.74 -16.39 -8.69
N ALA A 124 13.82 -17.29 -8.33
CA ALA A 124 12.41 -17.00 -8.19
C ALA A 124 11.95 -17.30 -6.76
N PHE A 125 11.40 -16.29 -6.10
CA PHE A 125 10.95 -16.37 -4.71
C PHE A 125 9.42 -16.26 -4.62
N ASP A 126 8.85 -16.87 -3.59
CA ASP A 126 7.42 -16.81 -3.27
C ASP A 126 7.09 -15.50 -2.54
N PHE A 127 8.04 -14.96 -1.78
CA PHE A 127 7.90 -13.71 -1.06
C PHE A 127 9.15 -12.84 -1.24
N ILE A 128 8.96 -11.61 -1.72
CA ILE A 128 10.05 -10.66 -1.97
C ILE A 128 9.81 -9.39 -1.17
N ASN A 129 10.71 -9.05 -0.26
CA ASN A 129 10.71 -7.77 0.43
C ASN A 129 11.81 -6.88 -0.12
N MET A 130 11.44 -5.66 -0.50
CA MET A 130 12.36 -4.64 -0.98
C MET A 130 12.26 -3.42 -0.09
N ASN A 131 13.38 -3.05 0.54
CA ASN A 131 13.49 -1.80 1.27
C ASN A 131 14.61 -0.92 0.72
N PRO A 132 14.46 -0.38 -0.51
CA PRO A 132 15.47 0.48 -1.09
C PRO A 132 15.65 1.76 -0.27
N ASN A 133 16.87 1.94 0.26
CA ASN A 133 17.32 3.23 0.77
C ASN A 133 17.40 4.31 -0.35
N GLN A 134 17.47 3.87 -1.62
CA GLN A 134 17.57 4.70 -2.81
C GLN A 134 16.28 4.64 -3.66
N HIS A 135 16.41 4.67 -4.99
CA HIS A 135 15.29 4.68 -5.93
C HIS A 135 14.81 3.26 -6.24
N LEU A 136 13.56 2.96 -5.88
CA LEU A 136 12.86 1.70 -6.14
C LEU A 136 12.89 1.28 -7.62
N VAL A 137 12.85 2.25 -8.54
CA VAL A 137 12.72 2.02 -9.99
C VAL A 137 13.85 1.16 -10.57
N ASN A 138 15.03 1.16 -9.94
CA ASN A 138 16.20 0.44 -10.45
C ASN A 138 16.15 -1.07 -10.21
N VAL A 139 15.22 -1.57 -9.39
CA VAL A 139 15.15 -2.97 -8.98
C VAL A 139 13.84 -3.66 -9.38
N LEU A 140 12.77 -2.88 -9.60
CA LEU A 140 11.45 -3.42 -9.92
C LEU A 140 11.41 -4.28 -11.19
N ASP A 141 12.07 -3.85 -12.26
CA ASP A 141 12.08 -4.61 -13.51
C ASP A 141 12.76 -5.98 -13.35
N SER A 142 13.85 -6.05 -12.56
CA SER A 142 14.52 -7.31 -12.21
C SER A 142 13.60 -8.26 -11.43
N ALA A 143 12.85 -7.72 -10.48
CA ALA A 143 11.86 -8.48 -9.72
C ALA A 143 10.76 -9.03 -10.63
N ALA A 144 10.21 -8.18 -11.50
CA ALA A 144 9.06 -8.48 -12.32
C ALA A 144 9.25 -9.71 -13.24
N MET A 145 10.49 -9.98 -13.65
CA MET A 145 10.83 -11.10 -14.52
C MET A 145 10.47 -12.45 -13.89
N ASN A 146 10.94 -12.71 -12.68
CA ASN A 146 10.89 -14.05 -12.05
C ASN A 146 9.88 -14.18 -10.91
N LEU A 147 9.04 -13.17 -10.66
CA LEU A 147 7.94 -13.29 -9.70
C LEU A 147 7.05 -14.51 -10.01
N LYS A 148 6.86 -15.35 -9.00
CA LYS A 148 6.01 -16.55 -9.06
C LYS A 148 4.54 -16.17 -9.11
N HIS A 149 3.71 -17.05 -9.67
CA HIS A 149 2.26 -16.88 -9.59
C HIS A 149 1.81 -16.98 -8.14
N ASN A 150 0.94 -16.06 -7.71
CA ASN A 150 0.51 -15.89 -6.32
C ASN A 150 1.66 -15.58 -5.35
N GLY A 151 2.85 -15.23 -5.85
CA GLY A 151 3.92 -14.68 -5.01
C GLY A 151 3.58 -13.27 -4.54
N ILE A 152 4.16 -12.87 -3.42
CA ILE A 152 3.98 -11.55 -2.82
C ILE A 152 5.22 -10.69 -3.01
N LEU A 153 5.01 -9.45 -3.43
CA LEU A 153 6.03 -8.40 -3.48
C LEU A 153 5.67 -7.30 -2.49
N CYS A 154 6.54 -7.12 -1.49
CA CYS A 154 6.51 -6.04 -0.52
C CYS A 154 7.52 -4.97 -0.92
N VAL A 155 7.05 -3.73 -1.06
CA VAL A 155 7.86 -2.59 -1.43
C VAL A 155 7.75 -1.51 -0.36
N SER A 156 8.86 -1.23 0.28
CA SER A 156 8.99 -0.15 1.26
C SER A 156 9.71 1.06 0.67
N SER A 157 9.32 2.27 1.07
CA SER A 157 10.05 3.49 0.70
C SER A 157 9.98 4.51 1.83
N THR A 158 11.13 5.08 2.17
CA THR A 158 11.27 6.17 3.14
C THR A 158 11.14 7.55 2.48
N ASP A 159 10.66 8.52 3.26
CA ASP A 159 10.61 9.96 2.95
C ASP A 159 9.88 10.33 1.65
N ILE A 160 8.94 9.50 1.22
CA ILE A 160 8.31 9.65 -0.08
C ILE A 160 7.39 10.89 -0.15
N SER A 161 6.75 11.28 0.95
CA SER A 161 6.02 12.55 1.07
C SER A 161 6.93 13.75 0.73
N SER A 162 8.19 13.73 1.18
CA SER A 162 9.16 14.79 0.90
C SER A 162 9.65 14.76 -0.56
N LYS A 163 9.86 13.56 -1.12
CA LYS A 163 10.28 13.37 -2.51
C LYS A 163 9.20 13.86 -3.48
N PHE A 164 7.95 13.47 -3.25
CA PHE A 164 6.82 13.87 -4.12
C PHE A 164 6.47 15.35 -4.01
N THR A 165 6.75 16.01 -2.88
CA THR A 165 6.51 17.47 -2.73
C THR A 165 7.63 18.33 -3.30
N ARG A 166 8.90 17.92 -3.18
CA ARG A 166 10.06 18.78 -3.47
C ARG A 166 10.66 18.56 -4.86
N THR A 167 10.59 17.35 -5.40
CA THR A 167 11.36 16.98 -6.60
C THR A 167 10.47 16.40 -7.70
N ALA A 168 9.47 17.17 -8.13
CA ALA A 168 8.54 16.77 -9.20
C ALA A 168 9.25 16.28 -10.49
N HIS A 169 10.36 16.91 -10.87
CA HIS A 169 11.17 16.51 -12.02
C HIS A 169 11.82 15.12 -11.84
N VAL A 170 12.17 14.72 -10.62
CA VAL A 170 12.66 13.37 -10.30
C VAL A 170 11.53 12.35 -10.43
N ILE A 171 10.33 12.68 -9.93
CA ILE A 171 9.14 11.85 -10.06
C ILE A 171 8.79 11.64 -11.54
N HIS A 172 8.88 12.69 -12.35
CA HIS A 172 8.67 12.60 -13.79
C HIS A 172 9.67 11.65 -14.46
N ARG A 173 10.98 11.77 -14.17
CA ARG A 173 12.01 10.87 -14.73
C ARG A 173 11.84 9.41 -14.29
N HIS A 174 11.50 9.18 -13.04
CA HIS A 174 11.49 7.83 -12.47
C HIS A 174 10.17 7.08 -12.69
N TYR A 175 9.04 7.78 -12.65
CA TYR A 175 7.71 7.15 -12.71
C TYR A 175 6.90 7.56 -13.94
N GLY A 176 7.41 8.48 -14.78
CA GLY A 176 6.68 9.04 -15.91
C GLY A 176 5.44 9.83 -15.49
N ALA A 177 5.43 10.35 -14.25
CA ALA A 177 4.25 10.96 -13.64
C ALA A 177 4.43 12.45 -13.34
N SER A 178 3.39 13.23 -13.62
CA SER A 178 3.29 14.64 -13.29
C SER A 178 2.60 14.82 -11.94
N VAL A 179 3.21 15.60 -11.06
CA VAL A 179 2.71 15.84 -9.70
C VAL A 179 2.82 17.32 -9.35
N ILE A 180 1.88 17.80 -8.54
CA ILE A 180 1.93 19.10 -7.86
C ILE A 180 1.62 18.88 -6.39
N LYS A 181 1.97 19.83 -5.52
CA LYS A 181 1.63 19.77 -4.09
C LYS A 181 0.11 19.80 -3.91
N THR A 182 -0.45 18.75 -3.30
CA THR A 182 -1.88 18.63 -2.97
C THR A 182 -2.06 18.11 -1.55
N SER A 183 -3.25 18.28 -0.96
CA SER A 183 -3.55 17.73 0.36
C SER A 183 -3.55 16.19 0.41
N TYR A 184 -3.88 15.53 -0.71
CA TYR A 184 -3.97 14.08 -0.85
C TYR A 184 -2.69 13.44 -1.46
N MET A 185 -1.57 14.17 -1.44
CA MET A 185 -0.34 13.76 -2.12
C MET A 185 0.18 12.38 -1.69
N LYS A 186 -0.03 11.97 -0.43
CA LYS A 186 0.39 10.65 0.03
C LYS A 186 -0.30 9.52 -0.75
N GLU A 187 -1.60 9.63 -0.97
CA GLU A 187 -2.33 8.64 -1.78
C GLU A 187 -1.95 8.72 -3.25
N LEU A 188 -1.76 9.94 -3.79
CA LEU A 188 -1.30 10.12 -5.17
C LEU A 188 0.05 9.42 -5.39
N ALA A 189 0.98 9.56 -4.44
CA ALA A 189 2.28 8.91 -4.46
C ALA A 189 2.17 7.39 -4.41
N LEU A 190 1.37 6.82 -3.49
CA LEU A 190 1.09 5.38 -3.44
C LEU A 190 0.58 4.87 -4.80
N ARG A 191 -0.41 5.56 -5.38
CA ARG A 191 -1.01 5.16 -6.66
C ARG A 191 -0.05 5.28 -7.84
N ILE A 192 0.88 6.24 -7.84
CA ILE A 192 1.93 6.37 -8.86
C ILE A 192 2.95 5.25 -8.74
N VAL A 193 3.37 4.90 -7.52
CA VAL A 193 4.30 3.78 -7.30
C VAL A 193 3.65 2.45 -7.70
N ILE A 194 2.39 2.22 -7.33
CA ILE A 194 1.63 1.03 -7.77
C ILE A 194 1.56 0.98 -9.30
N ALA A 195 1.24 2.10 -9.97
CA ALA A 195 1.22 2.15 -11.44
C ALA A 195 2.57 1.76 -12.05
N ASN A 196 3.69 2.12 -11.42
CA ASN A 196 5.01 1.70 -11.87
C ASN A 196 5.25 0.20 -11.70
N ILE A 197 4.83 -0.38 -10.56
CA ILE A 197 4.89 -1.82 -10.33
C ILE A 197 4.07 -2.57 -11.40
N VAL A 198 2.85 -2.09 -11.71
CA VAL A 198 2.01 -2.66 -12.77
C VAL A 198 2.73 -2.61 -14.12
N ARG A 199 3.34 -1.48 -14.50
CA ARG A 199 4.08 -1.37 -15.76
C ARG A 199 5.23 -2.35 -15.85
N SER A 200 6.02 -2.50 -14.78
CA SER A 200 7.10 -3.49 -14.73
C SER A 200 6.58 -4.91 -14.88
N CYS A 201 5.50 -5.28 -14.17
CA CYS A 201 4.91 -6.62 -14.23
C CYS A 201 4.26 -6.92 -15.59
N ALA A 202 3.57 -5.95 -16.19
CA ALA A 202 2.84 -6.10 -17.44
C ALA A 202 3.77 -6.41 -18.62
N LYS A 203 4.98 -5.83 -18.66
CA LYS A 203 6.03 -6.19 -19.64
C LYS A 203 6.34 -7.69 -19.66
N CYS A 204 6.12 -8.36 -18.53
CA CYS A 204 6.40 -9.79 -18.36
C CYS A 204 5.12 -10.65 -18.37
N ASN A 205 4.00 -10.14 -18.93
CA ASN A 205 2.68 -10.80 -18.95
C ASN A 205 2.16 -11.16 -17.55
N LYS A 206 2.32 -10.23 -16.59
CA LYS A 206 1.81 -10.39 -15.22
C LYS A 206 0.96 -9.18 -14.81
N GLY A 207 -0.15 -9.44 -14.12
CA GLY A 207 -0.94 -8.46 -13.39
C GLY A 207 -0.61 -8.46 -11.89
N ILE A 208 -1.26 -7.58 -11.16
CA ILE A 208 -1.15 -7.50 -9.69
C ILE A 208 -2.52 -7.42 -9.03
N ASP A 209 -2.63 -7.96 -7.83
CA ASP A 209 -3.69 -7.64 -6.87
C ASP A 209 -3.07 -6.89 -5.68
N VAL A 210 -3.61 -5.71 -5.34
CA VAL A 210 -3.08 -4.89 -4.25
C VAL A 210 -3.67 -5.40 -2.94
N LEU A 211 -2.83 -5.99 -2.10
CA LEU A 211 -3.26 -6.56 -0.82
C LEU A 211 -3.44 -5.47 0.24
N LEU A 212 -2.45 -4.59 0.37
CA LEU A 212 -2.54 -3.39 1.20
C LEU A 212 -1.54 -2.33 0.75
N SER A 213 -1.88 -1.07 1.00
CA SER A 213 -0.94 0.05 0.87
C SER A 213 -1.06 0.95 2.09
N VAL A 214 0.04 1.14 2.83
CA VAL A 214 0.06 1.90 4.08
C VAL A 214 1.12 2.97 4.09
N CYS A 215 0.88 4.03 4.86
CA CYS A 215 1.86 5.04 5.22
C CYS A 215 2.01 5.14 6.74
N ALA A 216 3.16 4.72 7.27
CA ALA A 216 3.53 4.85 8.68
C ALA A 216 4.66 5.87 8.84
N ASN A 217 4.42 7.01 9.51
CA ASN A 217 5.48 8.00 9.79
C ASN A 217 6.28 8.44 8.53
N ASP A 218 5.57 8.67 7.41
CA ASP A 218 6.13 8.97 6.07
C ASP A 218 6.93 7.83 5.40
N ASN A 219 6.88 6.62 5.94
CA ASN A 219 7.33 5.39 5.28
C ASN A 219 6.14 4.69 4.64
N PHE A 220 6.24 4.41 3.35
CA PHE A 220 5.22 3.64 2.66
C PHE A 220 5.58 2.17 2.64
N LEU A 221 4.55 1.32 2.73
CA LEU A 221 4.62 -0.09 2.41
C LEU A 221 3.49 -0.41 1.43
N ILE A 222 3.85 -0.95 0.28
CA ILE A 222 2.92 -1.44 -0.74
C ILE A 222 3.13 -2.95 -0.85
N VAL A 223 2.05 -3.71 -0.71
CA VAL A 223 2.07 -5.17 -0.80
C VAL A 223 1.16 -5.58 -1.93
N VAL A 224 1.72 -6.33 -2.89
CA VAL A 224 0.99 -6.81 -4.05
C VAL A 224 1.18 -8.31 -4.21
N ARG A 225 0.12 -8.99 -4.66
CA ARG A 225 0.15 -10.38 -5.09
C ARG A 225 0.23 -10.44 -6.61
N ILE A 226 1.05 -11.35 -7.14
CA ILE A 226 1.31 -11.42 -8.58
C ILE A 226 0.41 -12.43 -9.27
N LEU A 227 -0.27 -11.99 -10.32
CA LEU A 227 -1.16 -12.81 -11.15
C LEU A 227 -0.52 -13.03 -12.51
N ARG A 228 -0.32 -14.28 -12.94
CA ARG A 228 0.32 -14.56 -14.24
C ARG A 228 -0.74 -14.58 -15.35
N GLY A 229 -0.38 -14.04 -16.51
CA GLY A 229 -1.20 -14.03 -17.72
C GLY A 229 -1.30 -12.64 -18.33
N ALA A 230 -1.27 -12.58 -19.67
CA ALA A 230 -1.40 -11.33 -20.43
C ALA A 230 -2.71 -10.60 -20.08
N LYS A 231 -3.82 -11.34 -19.97
CA LYS A 231 -5.14 -10.80 -19.58
C LYS A 231 -5.11 -10.07 -18.23
N GLU A 232 -4.40 -10.61 -17.25
CA GLU A 232 -4.25 -9.99 -15.93
C GLU A 232 -3.40 -8.72 -16.02
N GLY A 233 -2.33 -8.76 -16.83
CA GLY A 233 -1.53 -7.60 -17.18
C GLY A 233 -2.36 -6.48 -17.82
N ASP A 234 -3.10 -6.79 -18.87
CA ASP A 234 -3.95 -5.85 -19.61
C ASP A 234 -5.02 -5.22 -18.70
N SER A 235 -5.68 -6.05 -17.88
CA SER A 235 -6.66 -5.61 -16.88
C SER A 235 -6.07 -4.59 -15.89
N CYS A 236 -4.81 -4.79 -15.47
CA CYS A 236 -4.13 -3.86 -14.58
C CYS A 236 -3.66 -2.60 -15.30
N VAL A 237 -3.11 -2.71 -16.51
CA VAL A 237 -2.66 -1.55 -17.31
C VAL A 237 -3.83 -0.61 -17.61
N ASN A 238 -5.02 -1.15 -17.88
CA ASN A 238 -6.24 -0.38 -18.09
C ASN A 238 -6.71 0.44 -16.87
N LYS A 239 -6.17 0.16 -15.67
CA LYS A 239 -6.42 0.91 -14.43
C LYS A 239 -5.34 1.97 -14.15
N ILE A 240 -4.34 2.11 -15.03
CA ILE A 240 -3.36 3.19 -14.93
C ILE A 240 -3.88 4.38 -15.75
N VAL A 241 -4.44 5.37 -15.05
CA VAL A 241 -5.14 6.48 -15.70
C VAL A 241 -4.68 7.84 -15.18
N PRO A 242 -4.77 8.90 -15.99
CA PRO A 242 -4.53 10.27 -15.53
C PRO A 242 -5.54 10.69 -14.46
N VAL A 243 -5.16 11.66 -13.62
CA VAL A 243 -6.04 12.29 -12.64
C VAL A 243 -6.25 13.74 -13.06
N LEU A 244 -7.49 14.11 -13.35
CA LEU A 244 -7.86 15.51 -13.54
C LEU A 244 -8.07 16.15 -12.17
N HIS A 245 -7.37 17.25 -11.90
CA HIS A 245 -7.36 17.91 -10.60
C HIS A 245 -7.63 19.41 -10.75
N CYS A 246 -8.59 19.94 -9.98
CA CYS A 246 -8.84 21.37 -9.86
C CYS A 246 -7.84 22.03 -8.90
N GLN A 247 -7.10 23.02 -9.37
CA GLN A 247 -6.12 23.75 -8.57
C GLN A 247 -6.75 24.74 -7.58
N ILE A 248 -8.06 24.99 -7.68
CA ILE A 248 -8.76 25.96 -6.83
C ILE A 248 -9.36 25.29 -5.58
N CYS A 249 -10.07 24.17 -5.76
CA CYS A 249 -10.76 23.48 -4.67
C CYS A 249 -10.24 22.06 -4.37
N GLU A 250 -9.22 21.61 -5.10
CA GLU A 250 -8.66 20.26 -5.03
C GLU A 250 -9.61 19.09 -5.35
N GLU A 251 -10.79 19.38 -5.92
CA GLU A 251 -11.64 18.36 -6.54
C GLU A 251 -10.91 17.64 -7.65
N ARG A 252 -11.21 16.35 -7.80
CA ARG A 252 -10.44 15.47 -8.67
C ARG A 252 -11.22 14.25 -9.09
N VAL A 253 -10.86 13.73 -10.25
CA VAL A 253 -11.47 12.55 -10.84
C VAL A 253 -10.44 11.80 -11.66
N PHE A 254 -10.55 10.47 -11.71
CA PHE A 254 -9.79 9.67 -12.66
C PHE A 254 -10.34 9.91 -14.06
N HIS A 255 -9.46 10.10 -15.04
CA HIS A 255 -9.89 10.20 -16.43
C HIS A 255 -10.53 8.89 -16.86
N PRO A 256 -11.69 8.91 -17.53
CA PRO A 256 -12.25 7.72 -18.17
C PRO A 256 -11.22 7.10 -19.13
N ASN A 257 -11.09 5.79 -19.10
CA ASN A 257 -10.23 5.06 -20.04
C ASN A 257 -10.98 4.86 -21.36
N THR A 258 -11.15 5.94 -22.12
CA THR A 258 -11.84 5.98 -23.41
C THR A 258 -10.89 6.45 -24.51
N LEU A 259 -10.97 5.82 -25.67
CA LEU A 259 -10.20 6.22 -26.86
C LEU A 259 -10.72 7.53 -27.48
N SER A 260 -11.97 7.89 -27.19
CA SER A 260 -12.60 9.11 -27.70
C SER A 260 -12.04 10.36 -27.04
N PRO A 261 -11.73 11.43 -27.80
CA PRO A 261 -11.37 12.72 -27.25
C PRO A 261 -12.48 13.27 -26.35
N GLN A 262 -12.13 13.73 -25.15
CA GLN A 262 -13.05 14.45 -24.28
C GLN A 262 -13.07 15.93 -24.70
N GLU A 263 -14.18 16.39 -25.28
CA GLU A 263 -14.31 17.79 -25.77
C GLU A 263 -14.20 18.82 -24.64
N ASP A 264 -14.91 18.59 -23.53
CA ASP A 264 -14.81 19.39 -22.32
C ASP A 264 -14.31 18.54 -21.14
N PRO A 265 -13.01 18.56 -20.83
CA PRO A 265 -12.46 17.89 -19.66
C PRO A 265 -13.04 18.39 -18.34
N TYR A 266 -13.48 19.65 -18.25
CA TYR A 266 -14.00 20.20 -17.00
C TYR A 266 -15.34 19.59 -16.60
N SER A 267 -16.10 19.06 -17.56
CA SER A 267 -17.35 18.32 -17.30
C SER A 267 -17.17 17.10 -16.40
N LEU A 268 -15.95 16.55 -16.33
CA LEU A 268 -15.62 15.41 -15.47
C LEU A 268 -15.45 15.81 -14.00
N LEU A 269 -15.13 17.07 -13.72
CA LEU A 269 -14.97 17.55 -12.35
C LEU A 269 -16.33 17.89 -11.74
N PRO A 270 -16.58 17.52 -10.47
CA PRO A 270 -17.82 17.86 -9.77
C PRO A 270 -17.94 19.35 -9.43
N CYS A 271 -16.87 20.14 -9.61
CA CYS A 271 -16.83 21.57 -9.30
C CYS A 271 -17.05 22.44 -10.54
N SER A 272 -17.61 23.64 -10.32
CA SER A 272 -17.76 24.68 -11.35
C SER A 272 -16.70 25.80 -11.25
N CYS A 273 -15.51 25.49 -10.71
CA CYS A 273 -14.47 26.50 -10.49
C CYS A 273 -13.98 27.18 -11.78
N ASN A 274 -14.06 26.49 -12.92
CA ASN A 274 -13.73 27.05 -14.24
C ASN A 274 -14.65 28.21 -14.67
N LYS A 275 -15.90 28.25 -14.22
CA LYS A 275 -16.84 29.35 -14.51
C LYS A 275 -16.56 30.57 -13.64
N ASN A 276 -16.07 30.35 -12.43
CA ASN A 276 -15.90 31.39 -11.42
C ASN A 276 -14.51 32.02 -11.39
N ASN A 277 -13.54 31.44 -12.10
CA ASN A 277 -12.15 31.91 -12.12
C ASN A 277 -11.64 31.95 -13.57
N PRO A 278 -11.00 33.04 -13.99
CA PRO A 278 -10.42 33.11 -15.33
C PRO A 278 -9.23 32.16 -15.49
N GLY A 279 -9.03 31.64 -16.70
CA GLY A 279 -7.88 30.82 -17.06
C GLY A 279 -8.05 29.31 -16.78
N LYS A 280 -6.95 28.56 -16.94
CA LYS A 280 -6.93 27.11 -16.76
C LYS A 280 -6.92 26.77 -15.28
N THR A 281 -8.06 26.31 -14.75
CA THR A 281 -8.22 25.98 -13.32
C THR A 281 -7.95 24.51 -12.96
N ALA A 282 -7.66 23.66 -13.95
CA ALA A 282 -7.45 22.24 -13.76
C ALA A 282 -6.20 21.74 -14.50
N VAL A 283 -5.53 20.76 -13.90
CA VAL A 283 -4.32 20.12 -14.44
C VAL A 283 -4.45 18.61 -14.42
N ILE A 284 -3.64 17.96 -15.27
CA ILE A 284 -3.54 16.50 -15.30
C ILE A 284 -2.35 16.07 -14.45
N LEU A 285 -2.61 15.19 -13.49
CA LEU A 285 -1.63 14.54 -12.63
C LEU A 285 -1.54 13.04 -12.96
N GLY A 286 -0.54 12.38 -12.38
CA GLY A 286 -0.28 10.97 -12.66
C GLY A 286 0.40 10.79 -14.01
N PRO A 287 0.15 9.69 -14.74
CA PRO A 287 -0.89 8.67 -14.51
C PRO A 287 -0.70 7.87 -13.21
N ALA A 288 -1.82 7.46 -12.61
CA ALA A 288 -1.90 6.83 -11.31
C ALA A 288 -2.80 5.58 -11.35
N TRP A 289 -2.58 4.65 -10.43
CA TRP A 289 -3.45 3.49 -10.24
C TRP A 289 -4.84 3.91 -9.76
N SER A 290 -5.90 3.57 -10.50
CA SER A 290 -7.31 3.81 -10.12
C SER A 290 -7.97 2.66 -9.38
N GLY A 291 -7.31 1.50 -9.29
CA GLY A 291 -7.85 0.34 -8.60
C GLY A 291 -7.88 0.47 -7.08
N LYS A 292 -8.30 -0.63 -6.44
CA LYS A 292 -8.34 -0.77 -4.98
C LYS A 292 -6.93 -0.66 -4.39
N LEU A 293 -6.86 -0.15 -3.16
CA LEU A 293 -5.63 -0.02 -2.36
C LEU A 293 -5.52 -1.09 -1.26
N PHE A 294 -6.62 -1.81 -1.02
CA PHE A 294 -6.73 -2.81 0.02
C PHE A 294 -7.56 -4.00 -0.48
N ASN A 295 -7.18 -5.19 -0.03
CA ASN A 295 -7.95 -6.40 -0.15
C ASN A 295 -8.52 -6.75 1.24
N VAL A 296 -9.84 -6.61 1.40
CA VAL A 296 -10.53 -6.81 2.68
C VAL A 296 -10.33 -8.22 3.22
N SER A 297 -10.47 -9.25 2.37
CA SER A 297 -10.30 -10.65 2.78
C SER A 297 -8.87 -10.95 3.26
N PHE A 298 -7.88 -10.30 2.65
CA PHE A 298 -6.49 -10.43 3.08
C PHE A 298 -6.23 -9.71 4.41
N LEU A 299 -6.79 -8.51 4.60
CA LEU A 299 -6.70 -7.80 5.89
C LEU A 299 -7.35 -8.59 7.03
N GLU A 300 -8.47 -9.26 6.77
CA GLU A 300 -9.13 -10.16 7.73
C GLU A 300 -8.24 -11.35 8.09
N SER A 301 -7.59 -11.95 7.09
CA SER A 301 -6.61 -13.03 7.29
C SER A 301 -5.41 -12.56 8.13
N MET A 302 -4.91 -11.34 7.88
CA MET A 302 -3.86 -10.73 8.69
C MET A 302 -4.30 -10.49 10.14
N LEU A 303 -5.50 -9.95 10.35
CA LEU A 303 -6.01 -9.67 11.69
C LEU A 303 -6.15 -10.95 12.51
N HIS A 304 -6.68 -12.02 11.92
CA HIS A 304 -6.72 -13.33 12.57
C HIS A 304 -5.31 -13.80 12.92
N GLY A 305 -4.38 -13.65 11.97
CA GLY A 305 -3.01 -14.10 12.16
C GLY A 305 -2.21 -13.36 13.24
N CYS A 306 -2.50 -12.08 13.46
CA CYS A 306 -1.90 -11.29 14.54
C CYS A 306 -2.38 -11.74 15.93
N LYS A 307 -3.65 -12.14 16.06
CA LYS A 307 -4.23 -12.59 17.33
C LYS A 307 -3.56 -13.86 17.83
N ASP A 308 -3.23 -14.80 16.95
CA ASP A 308 -2.58 -16.05 17.35
C ASP A 308 -1.13 -15.85 17.82
N MET A 309 -0.46 -14.78 17.38
CA MET A 309 0.94 -14.50 17.71
C MET A 309 1.10 -13.56 18.93
N ASP A 310 0.00 -13.25 19.64
CA ASP A 310 -0.05 -12.28 20.75
C ASP A 310 0.62 -10.93 20.43
N TRP A 311 0.58 -10.52 19.16
CA TRP A 311 1.38 -9.40 18.70
C TRP A 311 0.58 -8.10 18.71
N ASN A 312 0.81 -7.28 19.73
CA ASN A 312 0.19 -5.96 19.85
C ASN A 312 1.04 -4.91 19.14
N PHE A 313 0.49 -4.31 18.07
CA PHE A 313 1.06 -3.14 17.45
C PHE A 313 0.87 -1.91 18.35
N SER A 314 1.96 -1.36 18.88
CA SER A 314 1.94 -0.06 19.58
C SER A 314 2.06 1.13 18.59
N ASP A 315 1.58 0.97 17.37
CA ASP A 315 1.75 1.93 16.28
C ASP A 315 0.49 2.77 16.06
N SER A 316 0.65 3.92 15.40
CA SER A 316 -0.41 4.93 15.22
C SER A 316 -1.64 4.47 14.41
N PHE A 317 -1.62 3.28 13.79
CA PHE A 317 -2.77 2.69 13.09
C PHE A 317 -2.77 1.16 13.23
N SER A 318 -3.94 0.59 13.54
CA SER A 318 -4.17 -0.86 13.62
C SER A 318 -4.67 -1.43 12.29
N ILE A 319 -4.58 -2.75 12.11
CA ILE A 319 -5.19 -3.46 10.97
C ILE A 319 -6.70 -3.20 10.92
N GLU A 320 -7.35 -3.06 12.08
CA GLU A 320 -8.78 -2.74 12.19
C GLU A 320 -9.12 -1.38 11.55
N THR A 321 -8.26 -0.36 11.76
CA THR A 321 -8.43 0.95 11.11
C THR A 321 -8.30 0.85 9.59
N LEU A 322 -7.36 0.03 9.08
CA LEU A 322 -7.23 -0.22 7.64
C LEU A 322 -8.44 -0.95 7.09
N MET A 323 -9.01 -1.89 7.85
CA MET A 323 -10.24 -2.58 7.47
C MET A 323 -11.44 -1.63 7.41
N GLU A 324 -11.60 -0.72 8.38
CA GLU A 324 -12.66 0.30 8.32
C GLU A 324 -12.48 1.21 7.10
N GLU A 325 -11.25 1.63 6.79
CA GLU A 325 -10.95 2.43 5.61
C GLU A 325 -11.23 1.67 4.30
N ALA A 326 -10.88 0.39 4.22
CA ALA A 326 -11.09 -0.46 3.06
C ALA A 326 -12.58 -0.72 2.79
N LYS A 327 -13.37 -0.97 3.85
CA LYS A 327 -14.82 -1.19 3.76
C LYS A 327 -15.59 0.11 3.48
N CYS A 328 -15.10 1.24 4.00
CA CYS A 328 -15.69 2.58 3.88
C CYS A 328 -17.23 2.56 4.05
N PRO A 329 -17.72 2.33 5.28
CA PRO A 329 -19.13 1.99 5.50
C PRO A 329 -20.07 3.14 5.15
N LYS A 330 -21.26 2.76 4.68
CA LYS A 330 -22.46 3.61 4.56
C LYS A 330 -23.34 3.38 5.79
N CYS A 331 -24.28 4.28 6.11
CA CYS A 331 -25.35 3.95 7.06
C CYS A 331 -26.09 2.70 6.57
N SER A 332 -25.99 1.61 7.34
CA SER A 332 -27.05 0.62 7.36
C SER A 332 -28.23 1.27 8.07
N LEU A 333 -29.26 1.68 7.33
CA LEU A 333 -30.58 1.74 7.94
C LEU A 333 -30.87 0.32 8.47
N PRO A 334 -31.50 0.16 9.64
CA PRO A 334 -32.01 -1.15 10.03
C PRO A 334 -32.86 -1.64 8.85
N GLU A 335 -32.50 -2.78 8.28
CA GLU A 335 -33.34 -3.46 7.31
C GLU A 335 -34.68 -3.69 8.02
N ASP A 336 -35.76 -3.14 7.48
CA ASP A 336 -37.11 -3.49 7.93
C ASP A 336 -37.22 -5.01 7.74
N ASN A 337 -37.19 -5.75 8.85
CA ASN A 337 -37.47 -7.18 8.90
C ASN A 337 -38.97 -7.41 8.62
N SER A 338 -39.39 -7.07 7.40
CA SER A 338 -40.59 -7.65 6.80
C SER A 338 -40.16 -8.97 6.17
N GLU A 339 -40.18 -10.01 7.00
CA GLU A 339 -40.04 -11.40 6.54
C GLU A 339 -41.22 -11.73 5.61
N GLU A 340 -41.00 -11.64 4.29
CA GLU A 340 -41.78 -12.41 3.33
C GLU A 340 -41.10 -13.77 3.13
N PRO A 341 -41.79 -14.90 3.35
CA PRO A 341 -41.16 -16.21 3.29
C PRO A 341 -40.95 -16.67 1.84
N ASP A 342 -39.76 -17.20 1.62
CA ASP A 342 -39.38 -18.22 0.63
C ASP A 342 -39.69 -17.97 -0.85
N GLN A 343 -38.70 -17.41 -1.57
CA GLN A 343 -38.28 -17.98 -2.85
C GLN A 343 -36.76 -18.02 -2.97
N LYS A 344 -36.23 -19.23 -3.13
CA LYS A 344 -34.83 -19.53 -3.50
C LYS A 344 -34.39 -18.71 -4.72
N LYS A 345 -33.80 -17.55 -4.49
CA LYS A 345 -32.89 -16.88 -5.42
C LYS A 345 -31.50 -16.97 -4.82
N THR A 346 -30.59 -17.62 -5.53
CA THR A 346 -29.14 -17.44 -5.39
C THR A 346 -28.84 -15.94 -5.53
N LYS A 347 -28.94 -15.19 -4.43
CA LYS A 347 -28.46 -13.80 -4.36
C LYS A 347 -26.94 -13.90 -4.42
N LEU A 348 -26.40 -13.89 -5.65
CA LEU A 348 -25.08 -13.33 -5.87
C LEU A 348 -25.13 -11.94 -5.22
N SER A 349 -24.41 -11.75 -4.13
CA SER A 349 -24.29 -10.43 -3.50
C SER A 349 -23.90 -9.42 -4.58
N PRO A 350 -24.52 -8.22 -4.61
CA PRO A 350 -24.09 -7.20 -5.57
C PRO A 350 -22.58 -6.99 -5.39
N PRO A 351 -21.82 -6.81 -6.50
CA PRO A 351 -20.37 -6.64 -6.41
C PRO A 351 -20.07 -5.51 -5.44
N GLU A 352 -19.28 -5.82 -4.41
CA GLU A 352 -18.94 -4.90 -3.35
C GLU A 352 -18.30 -3.65 -3.96
N GLU A 353 -19.07 -2.55 -3.97
CA GLU A 353 -18.65 -1.29 -4.54
C GLU A 353 -17.35 -0.82 -3.88
N PRO A 354 -16.30 -0.51 -4.68
CA PRO A 354 -14.98 -0.18 -4.16
C PRO A 354 -15.01 1.08 -3.27
N MET A 355 -14.07 1.14 -2.33
CA MET A 355 -13.82 2.34 -1.53
C MET A 355 -13.63 3.58 -2.42
N PRO A 356 -14.13 4.77 -2.00
CA PRO A 356 -13.96 6.00 -2.77
C PRO A 356 -12.46 6.34 -2.98
N PRO A 357 -12.07 6.81 -4.17
CA PRO A 357 -10.68 7.16 -4.43
C PRO A 357 -10.31 8.50 -3.79
N PHE A 358 -9.08 8.58 -3.28
CA PHE A 358 -8.56 9.73 -2.55
C PHE A 358 -9.36 10.09 -1.28
N TYR A 359 -8.81 11.03 -0.50
CA TYR A 359 -9.45 11.56 0.70
C TYR A 359 -9.45 13.10 0.65
N TYR A 360 -10.38 13.74 1.36
CA TYR A 360 -10.39 15.18 1.56
C TYR A 360 -9.73 15.51 2.90
N ASN A 361 -8.68 16.33 2.90
CA ASN A 361 -8.18 16.93 4.14
C ASN A 361 -9.09 18.11 4.50
N LEU A 362 -9.77 18.02 5.63
CA LEU A 362 -10.76 19.01 6.03
C LEU A 362 -10.24 20.04 7.03
N HIS A 363 -8.96 19.96 7.44
CA HIS A 363 -8.37 20.86 8.44
C HIS A 363 -8.36 22.32 7.98
N GLY A 364 -8.10 22.55 6.69
CA GLY A 364 -8.03 23.89 6.10
C GLY A 364 -9.37 24.45 5.62
N MET A 365 -10.45 23.66 5.67
CA MET A 365 -11.75 24.08 5.17
C MET A 365 -12.37 25.07 6.15
N LYS A 366 -12.53 26.34 5.72
CA LYS A 366 -13.13 27.40 6.53
C LYS A 366 -14.54 27.71 6.06
N LEU A 367 -15.54 27.37 6.87
CA LEU A 367 -16.91 27.83 6.64
C LEU A 367 -17.20 29.10 7.45
N LYS A 368 -17.62 30.17 6.76
CA LYS A 368 -17.81 31.50 7.36
C LYS A 368 -18.86 31.52 8.49
N SER A 369 -19.89 30.69 8.38
CA SER A 369 -21.08 30.79 9.25
C SER A 369 -21.37 29.52 10.05
N VAL A 370 -20.43 28.56 10.10
CA VAL A 370 -20.67 27.24 10.72
C VAL A 370 -19.59 26.93 11.74
N GLU A 371 -20.00 26.45 12.91
CA GLU A 371 -19.09 25.86 13.88
C GLU A 371 -18.72 24.44 13.44
N HIS A 372 -17.42 24.17 13.28
CA HIS A 372 -16.97 22.87 12.78
C HIS A 372 -17.24 21.77 13.82
N PRO A 373 -17.91 20.67 13.43
CA PRO A 373 -18.20 19.58 14.34
C PRO A 373 -16.92 18.80 14.68
N LYS A 374 -16.96 18.02 15.76
CA LYS A 374 -15.95 16.98 16.00
C LYS A 374 -15.91 16.02 14.80
N PHE A 375 -14.73 15.50 14.51
CA PHE A 375 -14.51 14.66 13.32
C PHE A 375 -15.41 13.42 13.27
N SER A 376 -15.65 12.75 14.41
CA SER A 376 -16.58 11.61 14.51
C SER A 376 -18.01 12.00 14.10
N ARG A 377 -18.45 13.17 14.53
CA ARG A 377 -19.80 13.68 14.25
C ARG A 377 -19.99 14.04 12.78
N LEU A 378 -18.94 14.54 12.13
CA LEU A 378 -18.97 14.76 10.68
C LEU A 378 -19.18 13.45 9.90
N LEU A 379 -18.50 12.38 10.30
CA LEU A 379 -18.68 11.06 9.67
C LEU A 379 -20.10 10.53 9.88
N GLU A 380 -20.68 10.76 11.05
CA GLU A 380 -22.09 10.41 11.31
C GLU A 380 -23.04 11.17 10.39
N TYR A 381 -22.86 12.49 10.20
CA TYR A 381 -23.68 13.28 9.30
C TYR A 381 -23.58 12.82 7.84
N LEU A 382 -22.36 12.50 7.37
CA LEU A 382 -22.15 11.95 6.03
C LEU A 382 -22.86 10.61 5.85
N ARG A 383 -22.76 9.71 6.84
CA ARG A 383 -23.45 8.41 6.81
C ARG A 383 -24.96 8.59 6.82
N GLN A 384 -25.50 9.47 7.66
CA GLN A 384 -26.94 9.78 7.75
C GLN A 384 -27.51 10.25 6.41
N ASP A 385 -26.75 11.05 5.64
CA ASP A 385 -27.15 11.48 4.30
C ASP A 385 -26.83 10.44 3.19
N GLY A 386 -26.47 9.21 3.59
CA GLY A 386 -26.33 8.07 2.68
C GLY A 386 -24.99 7.97 1.96
N TYR A 387 -23.99 8.74 2.38
CA TYR A 387 -22.63 8.66 1.83
C TYR A 387 -21.81 7.58 2.52
N LYS A 388 -20.93 6.95 1.75
CA LYS A 388 -19.86 6.12 2.31
C LYS A 388 -18.83 7.04 2.92
N CYS A 389 -18.39 6.77 4.14
CA CYS A 389 -17.23 7.48 4.67
C CYS A 389 -16.46 6.74 5.76
N SER A 390 -15.16 7.01 5.79
CA SER A 390 -14.24 6.55 6.82
C SER A 390 -13.16 7.60 7.08
N ARG A 391 -12.45 7.43 8.19
CA ARG A 391 -11.12 8.01 8.36
C ARG A 391 -10.15 7.42 7.33
N THR A 392 -9.02 8.07 7.14
CA THR A 392 -7.88 7.51 6.41
C THR A 392 -6.66 7.47 7.30
N HIS A 393 -5.86 6.40 7.19
CA HIS A 393 -4.57 6.31 7.88
C HIS A 393 -3.52 7.28 7.29
N LEU A 394 -3.76 7.84 6.10
CA LEU A 394 -2.81 8.73 5.41
C LEU A 394 -2.75 10.13 6.04
N ASP A 395 -3.85 10.59 6.64
CA ASP A 395 -4.01 11.94 7.15
C ASP A 395 -5.01 11.97 8.30
N VAL A 396 -4.58 12.50 9.45
CA VAL A 396 -5.38 12.56 10.68
C VAL A 396 -6.64 13.41 10.50
N TYR A 397 -6.62 14.36 9.57
CA TYR A 397 -7.78 15.20 9.20
C TYR A 397 -8.43 14.78 7.88
N GLY A 398 -8.08 13.61 7.35
CA GLY A 398 -8.55 13.10 6.08
C GLY A 398 -9.85 12.30 6.20
N VAL A 399 -10.85 12.66 5.40
CA VAL A 399 -12.08 11.88 5.21
C VAL A 399 -12.08 11.25 3.83
N ARG A 400 -12.20 9.93 3.77
CA ARG A 400 -12.51 9.22 2.52
C ARG A 400 -14.02 9.14 2.37
N THR A 401 -14.56 9.61 1.25
CA THR A 401 -16.01 9.58 1.00
C THR A 401 -16.33 9.68 -0.49
N ASN A 402 -17.49 9.19 -0.90
CA ASN A 402 -18.05 9.42 -2.24
C ASN A 402 -18.83 10.74 -2.34
N ALA A 403 -18.92 11.53 -1.28
CA ALA A 403 -19.44 12.90 -1.32
C ALA A 403 -18.44 13.85 -1.97
N THR A 404 -18.92 14.75 -2.81
CA THR A 404 -18.16 15.89 -3.34
C THR A 404 -17.91 16.91 -2.23
N LEU A 405 -16.92 17.80 -2.41
CA LEU A 405 -16.63 18.89 -1.47
C LEU A 405 -17.84 19.82 -1.27
N LYS A 406 -18.63 20.03 -2.32
CA LYS A 406 -19.89 20.78 -2.25
C LYS A 406 -20.89 20.07 -1.33
N GLN A 407 -21.12 18.77 -1.53
CA GLN A 407 -22.02 17.98 -0.69
C GLN A 407 -21.56 17.93 0.77
N ILE A 408 -20.25 17.77 1.02
CA ILE A 408 -19.68 17.85 2.38
C ILE A 408 -20.00 19.21 3.01
N THR A 409 -19.86 20.30 2.23
CA THR A 409 -20.17 21.66 2.67
C THR A 409 -21.65 21.82 3.01
N ASP A 410 -22.54 21.37 2.12
CA ASP A 410 -23.99 21.44 2.29
C ASP A 410 -24.46 20.66 3.54
N ILE A 411 -23.87 19.48 3.80
CA ILE A 411 -24.14 18.67 5.00
C ILE A 411 -23.71 19.41 6.27
N MET A 412 -22.56 20.07 6.27
CA MET A 412 -22.15 20.86 7.43
C MET A 412 -23.12 22.03 7.67
N TYR A 413 -23.57 22.74 6.63
CA TYR A 413 -24.59 23.79 6.78
C TYR A 413 -25.93 23.25 7.29
N LYS A 414 -26.30 22.02 6.91
CA LYS A 414 -27.54 21.35 7.32
C LYS A 414 -27.53 20.95 8.79
N TYR A 415 -26.43 20.37 9.29
CA TYR A 415 -26.40 19.72 10.61
C TYR A 415 -25.66 20.49 11.70
N CYS A 416 -24.80 21.44 11.35
CA CYS A 416 -23.99 22.16 12.33
C CYS A 416 -24.67 23.48 12.75
N LYS A 417 -24.39 23.91 13.98
CA LYS A 417 -24.91 25.18 14.49
C LYS A 417 -24.32 26.34 13.70
N GLN A 418 -25.16 27.31 13.38
CA GLN A 418 -24.72 28.56 12.79
C GLN A 418 -24.00 29.40 13.84
N LYS A 419 -22.89 30.02 13.47
CA LYS A 419 -22.18 30.96 14.35
C LYS A 419 -23.08 32.17 14.59
N SER A 420 -23.35 32.47 15.86
CA SER A 420 -24.09 33.65 16.33
C SER A 420 -23.37 34.94 15.99
#